data_AF-K4EJN3-F1
#
_entry.id   AF-K4EJN3-F1
#
_cell.length_a   1.000
_cell.length_b   1.000
_cell.length_c   1.000
_cell.angle_alpha   90.00
_cell.angle_beta   90.00
_cell.angle_gamma   90.00
#
_symmetry.space_group_name_H-M   'P 1'
#
loop_
_entity.id
_entity.type
_entity.pdbx_description
1 polymer ?
#
loop_
_entity_poly.entity_id
_entity_poly.type
_entity_poly.pdbx_seq_one_letter_code
_entity_poly.pdbx_strand_id
1 'polypeptide(L)'
;RGKSMGVLFGGRSYMPSTQRTTETWNRVADCLPHVFLVDFEFACATSYILPELQDGLSFHVSIARNDTIYILGGHSLASNTRPANLYRIRVDLPLGIPA
;
A
#
# COMPACT_ATOMS: atom_id res chain seq x y z
N ARG A 1 5.41 -24.26 -0.28
CA ARG A 1 4.69 -24.06 -1.56
C ARG A 1 3.20 -24.18 -1.26
N GLY A 2 2.39 -23.16 -1.57
CA GLY A 2 0.94 -23.20 -1.34
C GLY A 2 0.38 -22.17 -0.34
N LYS A 3 1.23 -21.31 0.25
CA LYS A 3 0.73 -20.20 1.07
C LYS A 3 0.26 -19.06 0.15
N SER A 4 -0.92 -18.51 0.45
CA SER A 4 -1.47 -17.32 -0.17
C SER A 4 -1.42 -16.18 0.84
N MET A 5 -1.09 -14.96 0.39
CA MET A 5 -0.95 -13.78 1.23
C MET A 5 -1.62 -12.61 0.52
N GLY A 6 -2.38 -11.81 1.25
CA GLY A 6 -2.87 -10.54 0.76
C GLY A 6 -1.74 -9.52 0.71
N VAL A 7 -1.69 -8.70 -0.34
CA VAL A 7 -0.83 -7.52 -0.41
C VAL A 7 -1.70 -6.29 -0.51
N LEU A 8 -1.56 -5.37 0.44
CA LEU A 8 -2.30 -4.11 0.49
C LEU A 8 -1.33 -2.93 0.43
N PHE A 9 -1.64 -1.94 -0.40
CA PHE A 9 -0.82 -0.76 -0.62
C PHE A 9 -1.67 0.48 -0.95
N GLY A 10 -1.26 1.63 -0.41
CA GLY A 10 -1.74 2.95 -0.83
C GLY A 10 -3.18 3.29 -0.44
N GLY A 11 -3.76 4.22 -1.19
CA GLY A 11 -5.10 4.77 -0.95
C GLY A 11 -5.10 6.08 -0.15
N ARG A 12 -6.31 6.56 0.12
CA ARG A 12 -6.56 7.81 0.87
C ARG A 12 -7.28 7.53 2.16
N SER A 13 -6.98 8.38 3.13
CA SER A 13 -7.70 8.44 4.39
C SER A 13 -8.00 9.88 4.76
N TYR A 14 -8.92 10.06 5.71
CA TYR A 14 -9.07 11.35 6.36
C TYR A 14 -7.81 11.70 7.15
N MET A 15 -7.62 12.98 7.43
CA MET A 15 -6.55 13.44 8.31
C MET A 15 -6.59 12.70 9.66
N PRO A 16 -5.42 12.42 10.27
CA PRO A 16 -5.34 11.85 11.61
C PRO A 16 -6.20 12.63 12.61
N SER A 17 -6.71 11.95 13.65
CA SER A 17 -7.60 12.57 14.65
C SER A 17 -7.02 13.83 15.29
N THR A 18 -5.69 13.87 15.48
CA THR A 18 -4.96 15.02 16.03
C THR A 18 -4.89 16.24 15.10
N GLN A 19 -5.18 16.06 13.82
CA GLN A 19 -5.13 17.11 12.78
C GLN A 19 -6.49 17.43 12.15
N ARG A 20 -7.54 16.68 12.51
CA ARG A 20 -8.87 16.83 11.93
C ARG A 20 -9.68 17.87 12.69
N THR A 21 -10.16 18.89 11.97
CA THR A 21 -11.08 19.91 12.52
C THR A 21 -12.45 19.84 11.86
N THR A 22 -13.44 20.55 12.39
CA THR A 22 -14.77 20.69 11.78
C THR A 22 -14.71 21.35 10.41
N GLU A 23 -13.84 22.33 10.22
CA GLU A 23 -13.65 23.06 8.95
C GLU A 23 -12.96 22.19 7.89
N THR A 24 -12.16 21.22 8.33
CA THR A 24 -11.40 20.31 7.46
C THR A 24 -11.93 18.87 7.53
N TRP A 25 -13.16 18.67 7.98
CA TRP A 25 -13.71 17.35 8.30
C TRP A 25 -13.61 16.35 7.14
N ASN A 26 -13.85 16.81 5.92
CA ASN A 26 -13.81 15.97 4.71
C ASN A 26 -12.47 16.01 3.97
N ARG A 27 -11.44 16.66 4.53
CA ARG A 27 -10.10 16.70 3.91
C ARG A 27 -9.44 15.33 4.03
N VAL A 28 -8.83 14.90 2.93
CA VAL A 28 -8.10 13.64 2.81
C VAL A 28 -6.62 13.87 2.52
N ALA A 29 -5.81 12.89 2.88
CA ALA A 29 -4.41 12.75 2.48
C ALA A 29 -4.19 11.35 1.87
N ASP A 30 -3.13 11.18 1.08
CA ASP A 30 -2.69 9.82 0.75
C ASP A 30 -2.07 9.19 2.00
N CYS A 31 -2.27 7.88 2.16
CA CYS A 31 -1.64 7.11 3.22
C CYS A 31 -0.12 7.03 3.02
N LEU A 32 0.61 6.72 4.10
CA LEU A 32 2.03 6.39 4.01
C LEU A 32 2.25 5.23 3.02
N PRO A 33 3.34 5.23 2.25
CA PRO A 33 3.61 4.24 1.19
C PRO A 33 4.10 2.88 1.74
N HIS A 34 3.43 2.37 2.77
CA HIS A 34 3.73 1.06 3.35
C HIS A 34 3.05 -0.04 2.55
N VAL A 35 3.73 -1.18 2.45
CA VAL A 35 3.18 -2.43 1.91
C VAL A 35 2.80 -3.32 3.08
N PHE A 36 1.55 -3.76 3.13
CA PHE A 36 1.06 -4.68 4.15
C PHE A 36 0.94 -6.08 3.56
N LEU A 37 1.59 -7.05 4.19
CA LEU A 37 1.30 -8.47 3.98
C LEU A 37 0.22 -8.88 4.97
N VAL A 38 -0.87 -9.47 4.47
CA VAL A 38 -2.05 -9.85 5.26
C VAL A 38 -2.25 -11.36 5.16
N ASP A 39 -2.06 -12.04 6.28
CA ASP A 39 -2.30 -13.48 6.38
C ASP A 39 -3.76 -13.71 6.77
N PHE A 40 -4.54 -14.29 5.87
CA PHE A 40 -5.96 -14.56 6.12
C PHE A 40 -6.20 -15.83 6.95
N GLU A 41 -5.22 -16.72 7.07
CA GLU A 41 -5.30 -17.93 7.90
C GLU A 41 -5.21 -17.58 9.38
N PHE A 42 -4.28 -16.67 9.72
CA PHE A 42 -4.04 -16.25 11.11
C PHE A 42 -4.59 -14.85 11.44
N ALA A 43 -5.19 -14.17 10.46
CA ALA A 43 -5.71 -12.81 10.58
C ALA A 43 -4.68 -11.78 11.12
N CYS A 44 -3.40 -11.98 10.81
CA CYS A 44 -2.32 -11.05 11.14
C CYS A 44 -1.89 -10.24 9.93
N ALA A 45 -1.30 -9.06 10.17
CA ALA A 45 -0.79 -8.20 9.13
C ALA A 45 0.53 -7.57 9.54
N THR A 46 1.45 -7.49 8.59
CA THR A 46 2.82 -7.01 8.81
C THR A 46 3.14 -5.94 7.80
N SER A 47 3.57 -4.77 8.27
CA SER A 47 3.89 -3.62 7.43
C SER A 47 5.37 -3.57 7.09
N TYR A 48 5.66 -3.30 5.82
CA TYR A 48 7.01 -3.12 5.29
C TYR A 48 7.16 -1.72 4.68
N ILE A 49 8.29 -1.10 4.95
CA ILE A 49 8.71 0.16 4.32
C ILE A 49 9.69 -0.21 3.21
N LEU A 50 9.36 0.12 1.97
CA LEU A 50 10.21 -0.12 0.81
C LEU A 50 10.83 1.21 0.35
N PRO A 51 12.16 1.34 0.29
CA PRO A 51 12.82 2.61 -0.06
C PRO A 51 12.52 3.08 -1.49
N GLU A 52 12.02 2.23 -2.37
CA GLU A 52 11.60 2.59 -3.73
C GLU A 52 10.23 3.29 -3.76
N LEU A 53 9.44 3.17 -2.69
CA LEU A 53 8.11 3.76 -2.54
C LEU A 53 8.18 4.95 -1.57
N GLN A 54 8.40 6.14 -2.13
CA GLN A 54 8.60 7.37 -1.35
C GLN A 54 7.31 8.17 -1.13
N ASP A 55 6.45 8.21 -2.14
CA ASP A 55 5.22 9.00 -2.12
C ASP A 55 3.99 8.12 -1.92
N GLY A 56 3.01 8.64 -1.17
CA GLY A 56 1.67 8.09 -1.13
C GLY A 56 1.03 8.05 -2.52
N LEU A 57 0.31 6.97 -2.80
CA LEU A 57 -0.28 6.72 -4.12
C LEU A 57 -1.70 6.16 -4.00
N SER A 58 -2.63 6.76 -4.74
CA SER A 58 -4.05 6.41 -4.72
C SER A 58 -4.61 6.17 -6.12
N PHE A 59 -5.70 5.41 -6.22
CA PHE A 59 -6.37 5.11 -7.50
C PHE A 59 -5.43 4.50 -8.57
N HIS A 60 -4.43 3.73 -8.12
CA HIS A 60 -3.54 2.97 -9.00
C HIS A 60 -4.19 1.64 -9.42
N VAL A 61 -3.67 1.01 -10.46
CA VAL A 61 -4.07 -0.34 -10.87
C VAL A 61 -3.07 -1.34 -10.29
N SER A 62 -3.58 -2.44 -9.72
CA SER A 62 -2.76 -3.53 -9.19
C SER A 62 -3.03 -4.82 -9.95
N ILE A 63 -1.97 -5.48 -10.44
CA ILE A 63 -2.03 -6.76 -11.13
C ILE A 63 -1.18 -7.77 -10.35
N ALA A 64 -1.81 -8.82 -9.83
CA ALA A 64 -1.12 -9.92 -9.16
C ALA A 64 -0.85 -11.06 -10.14
N ARG A 65 0.40 -11.53 -10.21
CA ARG A 65 0.81 -12.70 -10.99
C ARG A 65 1.81 -13.52 -10.20
N ASN A 66 1.38 -14.71 -9.76
CA ASN A 66 2.17 -15.62 -8.93
C ASN A 66 2.64 -14.94 -7.61
N ASP A 67 3.95 -14.77 -7.44
CA ASP A 67 4.62 -14.15 -6.27
C ASP A 67 4.91 -12.65 -6.49
N THR A 68 4.37 -12.04 -7.56
CA THR A 68 4.72 -10.68 -7.97
C THR A 68 3.47 -9.82 -8.17
N ILE A 69 3.51 -8.59 -7.66
CA ILE A 69 2.48 -7.56 -7.78
C ILE A 69 3.04 -6.41 -8.61
N TYR A 70 2.29 -6.00 -9.62
CA TYR A 70 2.59 -4.84 -10.44
C TYR A 70 1.62 -3.72 -10.09
N ILE A 71 2.14 -2.55 -9.73
CA ILE A 71 1.37 -1.34 -9.44
C ILE A 71 1.63 -0.35 -10.56
N LEU A 72 0.57 0.09 -11.24
CA LEU A 72 0.63 0.94 -12.42
C LEU A 72 -0.10 2.27 -12.19
N GLY A 73 0.56 3.36 -12.53
CA GLY A 73 -0.03 4.70 -12.56
C GLY A 73 -0.46 5.17 -11.17
N GLY A 74 -1.70 5.63 -11.05
CA GLY A 74 -2.22 6.24 -9.82
C GLY A 74 -2.04 7.75 -9.77
N HIS A 75 -2.37 8.32 -8.61
CA HIS A 75 -2.29 9.75 -8.35
C HIS A 75 -1.71 9.98 -6.96
N SER A 76 -0.69 10.84 -6.88
CA SER A 76 -0.13 11.34 -5.63
C SER A 76 -0.74 12.72 -5.33
N LEU A 77 -1.41 12.84 -4.21
CA LEU A 77 -2.08 14.04 -3.73
C LEU A 77 -1.09 15.07 -3.19
N ALA A 78 0.01 14.63 -2.57
CA ALA A 78 1.02 15.53 -2.02
C ALA A 78 1.69 16.38 -3.12
N SER A 79 2.02 15.75 -4.26
CA SER A 79 2.58 16.43 -5.43
C SER A 79 1.51 16.88 -6.44
N ASN A 80 0.26 16.41 -6.29
CA ASN A 80 -0.83 16.60 -7.23
C ASN A 80 -0.48 16.15 -8.67
N THR A 81 0.17 15.00 -8.79
CA THR A 81 0.61 14.43 -10.07
C THR A 81 0.08 13.02 -10.31
N ARG A 82 0.09 12.61 -11.58
CA ARG A 82 -0.19 11.24 -12.03
C ARG A 82 1.09 10.64 -12.60
N PRO A 83 1.97 10.07 -11.77
CA PRO A 83 3.25 9.56 -12.24
C PRO A 83 3.03 8.38 -13.20
N ALA A 84 3.83 8.34 -14.28
CA ALA A 84 3.85 7.22 -15.23
C ALA A 84 4.72 6.05 -14.72
N ASN A 85 4.70 5.81 -13.41
CA ASN A 85 5.55 4.80 -12.76
C ASN A 85 4.91 3.42 -12.83
N LEU A 86 5.78 2.41 -12.94
CA LEU A 86 5.45 0.99 -12.78
C LEU A 86 6.31 0.44 -11.64
N TYR A 87 5.68 0.00 -10.56
CA TYR A 87 6.37 -0.69 -9.48
C TYR A 87 6.13 -2.20 -9.61
N ARG A 88 7.20 -2.98 -9.42
CA ARG A 88 7.15 -4.44 -9.37
C ARG A 88 7.61 -4.90 -7.99
N ILE A 89 6.67 -5.38 -7.20
CA ILE A 89 6.93 -5.91 -5.86
C ILE A 89 6.93 -7.42 -5.95
N ARG A 90 8.05 -8.05 -5.58
CA ARG A 90 8.15 -9.51 -5.47
C ARG A 90 8.10 -9.88 -4.00
N VAL A 91 7.23 -10.83 -3.65
CA VAL A 91 7.05 -11.33 -2.29
C VAL A 91 7.60 -12.74 -2.22
N ASP A 92 8.66 -12.95 -1.44
CA ASP A 92 9.15 -14.28 -1.12
C ASP A 92 8.74 -14.65 0.31
N LEU A 93 8.11 -15.82 0.48
CA LEU A 93 7.60 -16.32 1.76
C LEU A 93 8.40 -17.56 2.16
N PRO A 94 9.60 -17.40 2.75
CA PRO A 94 10.36 -18.53 3.26
C PRO A 94 9.60 -19.20 4.40
N LEU A 95 9.73 -20.53 4.51
CA LEU A 95 9.13 -21.30 5.59
C LEU A 95 9.74 -20.86 6.93
N GLY A 96 8.89 -20.39 7.85
CA GLY A 96 9.28 -20.16 9.25
C GLY A 96 9.47 -18.70 9.67
N ILE A 97 9.28 -17.72 8.79
CA ILE A 97 9.06 -16.35 9.23
C ILE A 97 7.57 -16.23 9.59
N PRO A 98 7.19 -16.10 10.87
CA PRO A 98 5.83 -15.68 11.20
C PRO A 98 5.64 -14.30 10.56
N ALA A 99 4.47 -14.09 9.95
CA ALA A 99 4.03 -12.73 9.66
C ALA A 99 4.08 -11.92 10.97
#